data_AF-A0A533S529-F1
#
_entry.id   AF-A0A533S529-F1
#
_cell.length_a   1.000
_cell.length_b   1.000
_cell.length_c   1.000
_cell.angle_alpha   90.00
_cell.angle_beta   90.00
_cell.angle_gamma   90.00
#
_symmetry.space_group_name_H-M   'P 1'
#
loop_
_entity.id
_entity.type
_entity.pdbx_description
1 polymer ?
#
loop_
_entity_poly.entity_id
_entity_poly.type
_entity_poly.pdbx_seq_one_letter_code
_entity_poly.pdbx_strand_id
1 'polypeptide(L)'
;MNVLTLSQIQFAVTTIYHFFFVPLTLGLSIVVAIMETMYVTTNNENYKRMTKFWGKLFLINFAMGVVTGIVQEFQFGMNWS
;
A
#
# COMPACT_ATOMS: atom_id res chain seq x y z
N MET A 1 23.72 22.03 -3.45
CA MET A 1 22.29 21.87 -3.79
C MET A 1 21.52 23.05 -3.23
N ASN A 2 20.56 23.61 -3.97
CA ASN A 2 19.68 24.66 -3.46
C ASN A 2 18.41 24.04 -2.85
N VAL A 3 17.58 24.86 -2.20
CA VAL A 3 16.35 24.41 -1.53
C VAL A 3 15.40 23.72 -2.50
N LEU A 4 15.22 24.27 -3.70
CA LEU A 4 14.35 23.69 -4.73
C LEU A 4 14.78 22.25 -5.10
N THR A 5 16.06 22.03 -5.35
CA THR A 5 16.59 20.69 -5.68
C THR A 5 16.42 19.72 -4.51
N LEU A 6 16.60 20.18 -3.27
CA LEU A 6 16.38 19.34 -2.08
C LEU A 6 14.90 18.96 -1.93
N SER A 7 13.97 19.90 -2.13
CA SER A 7 12.53 19.63 -2.10
C SER A 7 12.11 18.63 -3.19
N GLN A 8 12.66 18.75 -4.40
CA GLN A 8 12.44 17.80 -5.50
C GLN A 8 12.91 16.39 -5.14
N ILE A 9 14.13 16.26 -4.60
CA ILE A 9 14.69 14.96 -4.21
C ILE A 9 13.87 14.35 -3.06
N GLN A 10 13.51 15.14 -2.04
CA GLN A 10 12.69 14.66 -0.93
C GLN A 10 11.33 14.13 -1.41
N PHE A 11 10.67 14.87 -2.30
CA PHE A 11 9.38 14.46 -2.86
C PHE A 11 9.49 13.21 -3.75
N ALA A 12 10.52 13.15 -4.60
CA ALA A 12 10.79 12.00 -5.46
C ALA A 12 11.02 10.72 -4.64
N VAL A 13 11.87 10.80 -3.61
CA VAL A 13 12.14 9.67 -2.71
C VAL A 13 10.86 9.19 -2.03
N THR A 14 10.09 10.13 -1.45
CA THR A 14 8.84 9.79 -0.75
C THR A 14 7.83 9.13 -1.69
N THR A 15 7.68 9.67 -2.89
CA THR A 15 6.76 9.13 -3.90
C THR A 15 7.18 7.74 -4.35
N ILE A 16 8.47 7.50 -4.63
CA ILE A 16 8.98 6.18 -5.03
C ILE A 16 8.74 5.15 -3.93
N TYR A 17 9.06 5.48 -2.68
CA TYR A 17 8.83 4.57 -1.55
C TYR A 17 7.33 4.27 -1.37
N HIS A 18 6.48 5.29 -1.40
CA HIS A 18 5.04 5.09 -1.29
C HIS A 18 4.52 4.18 -2.41
N PHE A 19 4.96 4.42 -3.65
CA PHE A 19 4.50 3.68 -4.82
C PHE A 19 4.99 2.22 -4.89
N PHE A 20 5.94 1.79 -4.07
CA PHE A 20 6.21 0.35 -3.93
C PHE A 20 5.06 -0.38 -3.23
N PHE A 21 4.39 0.27 -2.27
CA PHE A 21 3.32 -0.34 -1.47
C PHE A 21 1.95 -0.26 -2.17
N VAL A 22 1.71 0.77 -2.98
CA VAL A 22 0.44 1.02 -3.66
C VAL A 22 -0.02 -0.13 -4.59
N PRO A 23 0.74 -0.54 -5.62
CA PRO A 23 0.29 -1.57 -6.56
C PRO A 23 0.15 -2.92 -5.88
N LEU A 24 1.01 -3.23 -4.90
CA LEU A 24 0.90 -4.47 -4.14
C LEU A 24 -0.36 -4.49 -3.27
N THR A 25 -0.72 -3.36 -2.66
CA THR A 25 -1.98 -3.21 -1.90
C THR A 25 -3.19 -3.42 -2.81
N LEU A 26 -3.22 -2.76 -3.98
CA LEU A 26 -4.31 -2.85 -4.94
C LEU A 26 -4.45 -4.27 -5.52
N GLY A 27 -3.34 -4.95 -5.79
CA GLY A 27 -3.36 -6.34 -6.27
C GLY A 27 -3.81 -7.31 -5.19
N LEU A 28 -3.22 -7.24 -3.99
CA LEU A 28 -3.54 -8.14 -2.89
C LEU A 28 -4.98 -7.97 -2.39
N SER A 29 -5.55 -6.75 -2.41
CA SER A 29 -6.93 -6.54 -1.98
C SER A 29 -7.91 -7.33 -2.83
N ILE A 30 -7.73 -7.34 -4.16
CA ILE A 30 -8.55 -8.12 -5.09
C ILE A 30 -8.33 -9.62 -4.88
N VAL A 31 -7.07 -10.06 -4.76
CA VAL A 31 -6.74 -11.48 -4.55
C VAL A 31 -7.38 -12.01 -3.27
N VAL A 32 -7.26 -11.28 -2.16
CA VAL A 32 -7.84 -11.64 -0.86
C VAL A 32 -9.38 -11.65 -0.94
N ALA A 33 -9.99 -10.65 -1.60
CA ALA A 33 -11.44 -10.59 -1.78
C ALA A 33 -11.98 -11.77 -2.60
N ILE A 34 -11.28 -12.16 -3.67
CA ILE A 34 -11.64 -13.32 -4.51
C ILE A 34 -11.51 -14.61 -3.71
N MET A 35 -10.40 -14.80 -2.97
CA MET A 35 -10.20 -16.00 -2.13
C MET A 35 -11.28 -16.12 -1.06
N GLU A 36 -11.65 -15.03 -0.39
CA GLU A 36 -12.70 -15.05 0.62
C GLU A 36 -14.07 -15.33 -0.01
N THR A 37 -14.34 -14.76 -1.18
CA THR A 37 -15.58 -15.04 -1.93
C THR A 37 -15.66 -16.52 -2.32
N MET A 38 -14.56 -17.11 -2.79
CA MET A 38 -14.49 -18.55 -3.08
C MET A 38 -14.69 -19.39 -1.81
N TYR A 39 -14.14 -18.97 -0.66
CA TYR A 39 -14.38 -19.65 0.61
C TYR A 39 -15.87 -19.64 0.96
N VAL A 40 -16.52 -18.48 0.97
CA VAL A 40 -17.94 -18.36 1.37
C VAL A 40 -18.87 -19.09 0.40
N THR A 41 -18.55 -19.13 -0.88
CA THR A 41 -19.38 -19.80 -1.89
C THR A 41 -19.18 -21.31 -1.95
N THR A 42 -17.97 -21.82 -1.70
CA THR A 42 -17.65 -23.26 -1.82
C THR A 42 -17.52 -23.99 -0.48
N ASN A 43 -17.44 -23.25 0.63
CA ASN A 43 -17.12 -23.73 1.98
C ASN A 43 -15.80 -24.52 2.06
N ASN A 44 -14.89 -24.32 1.10
CA ASN A 44 -13.59 -24.98 1.07
C ASN A 44 -12.58 -24.26 1.97
N GLU A 45 -12.23 -24.89 3.09
CA GLU A 45 -11.32 -24.34 4.10
C GLU A 45 -9.90 -24.02 3.58
N ASN A 46 -9.48 -24.56 2.43
CA ASN A 46 -8.21 -24.17 1.82
C ASN A 46 -8.23 -22.70 1.40
N TYR A 47 -9.33 -22.21 0.83
CA TYR A 47 -9.46 -20.80 0.45
C TYR A 47 -9.42 -19.88 1.67
N LYS A 48 -10.05 -20.27 2.78
CA LYS A 48 -9.96 -19.51 4.05
C LYS A 48 -8.53 -19.39 4.58
N ARG A 49 -7.76 -20.49 4.50
CA ARG A 49 -6.33 -20.48 4.91
C ARG A 49 -5.53 -19.54 4.01
N MET A 50 -5.80 -19.56 2.70
CA MET A 50 -5.17 -18.65 1.74
C MET A 50 -5.55 -17.19 2.00
N THR A 51 -6.84 -16.88 2.21
CA THR A 51 -7.30 -15.52 2.58
C THR A 51 -6.56 -15.01 3.81
N LYS A 52 -6.45 -15.81 4.87
CA LYS A 52 -5.75 -15.39 6.10
C LYS A 52 -4.26 -15.14 5.88
N PHE A 53 -3.59 -15.99 5.11
CA PHE A 53 -2.17 -15.85 4.80
C PHE A 53 -1.90 -14.57 3.99
N TRP A 54 -2.57 -14.42 2.84
CA TRP A 54 -2.40 -13.26 1.96
C TRP A 54 -2.94 -11.98 2.59
N GLY A 55 -4.03 -12.07 3.37
CA GLY A 55 -4.60 -10.96 4.13
C GLY A 55 -3.65 -10.41 5.18
N LYS A 56 -2.83 -11.24 5.81
CA LYS A 56 -1.79 -10.77 6.73
C LYS A 56 -0.72 -9.95 6.01
N LEU A 57 -0.26 -10.43 4.85
CA LEU A 57 0.70 -9.69 4.02
C LEU A 57 0.12 -8.38 3.49
N PHE A 58 -1.13 -8.42 3.03
CA PHE A 58 -1.90 -7.23 2.62
C PHE A 58 -1.93 -6.19 3.74
N LEU A 59 -2.24 -6.59 4.98
CA LEU A 59 -2.41 -5.66 6.09
C LEU A 59 -1.09 -4.99 6.49
N ILE A 60 0.02 -5.74 6.48
CA ILE A 60 1.37 -5.19 6.71
C ILE A 60 1.73 -4.18 5.61
N ASN A 61 1.50 -4.55 4.35
CA ASN A 61 1.81 -3.71 3.20
C ASN A 61 0.95 -2.43 3.18
N PHE A 62 -0.34 -2.57 3.50
CA PHE A 62 -1.29 -1.47 3.60
C PHE A 62 -0.87 -0.46 4.68
N ALA A 63 -0.48 -0.94 5.86
CA ALA A 63 0.00 -0.06 6.94
C ALA A 63 1.19 0.80 6.49
N MET A 64 2.18 0.21 5.80
CA MET A 64 3.32 0.95 5.25
C MET A 64 2.90 1.95 4.16
N GLY A 65 1.96 1.56 3.30
CA GLY A 65 1.37 2.44 2.29
C GLY A 65 0.69 3.66 2.92
N VAL A 66 -0.11 3.47 3.97
CA VAL A 66 -0.81 4.58 4.66
C VAL A 66 0.19 5.55 5.28
N VAL A 67 1.20 5.06 6.01
CA VAL A 67 2.21 5.92 6.65
C VAL A 67 2.96 6.77 5.61
N THR A 68 3.41 6.15 4.53
CA THR A 68 4.13 6.85 3.46
C THR A 68 3.23 7.84 2.70
N GLY A 69 1.94 7.51 2.52
CA GLY A 69 0.96 8.39 1.88
C GLY A 69 0.67 9.65 2.69
N ILE A 70 0.51 9.53 4.01
CA ILE A 70 0.32 10.68 4.92
C ILE A 70 1.52 11.63 4.85
N VAL A 71 2.75 11.08 4.85
CA VAL A 71 3.95 11.91 4.70
C VAL A 71 3.94 12.66 3.37
N GLN A 72 3.55 12.00 2.28
CA GLN A 72 3.46 12.63 0.95
C GLN A 72 2.37 13.72 0.89
N GLU A 73 1.20 13.50 1.53
CA GLU A 73 0.13 14.49 1.63
C GLU A 73 0.62 15.79 2.30
N PHE A 74 1.28 15.67 3.46
CA PHE A 74 1.81 16.84 4.16
C PHE A 74 2.95 17.55 3.42
N GLN A 75 3.70 16.85 2.55
CA GLN A 75 4.75 17.49 1.77
C GLN A 75 4.23 18.58 0.83
N PHE A 76 3.00 18.45 0.32
CA PHE A 76 2.39 19.52 -0.47
C PHE A 76 2.22 20.82 0.33
N GLY A 77 1.84 20.73 1.61
CA GLY A 77 1.68 21.91 2.47
C GLY A 77 2.99 22.48 3.02
N MET A 78 4.05 21.68 3.13
CA MET A 78 5.31 22.11 3.74
C MET A 78 6.35 22.62 2.72
N ASN A 79 6.48 21.93 1.59
CA ASN A 79 7.61 22.13 0.67
C ASN A 79 7.18 22.62 -0.73
N TRP A 80 5.87 22.72 -0.97
CA TRP A 80 5.27 23.08 -2.26
C TRP A 80 4.16 24.14 -2.13
N SER A 81 4.25 25.00 -1.12
CA SER A 81 3.34 26.14 -0.88
C SER A 81 3.70 27.37 -1.72
#